data_AF-A0A8X8L721-F1
#
_entry.id   AF-A0A8X8L721-F1
#
_cell.length_a   1.000
_cell.length_b   1.000
_cell.length_c   1.000
_cell.angle_alpha   90.00
_cell.angle_beta   90.00
_cell.angle_gamma   90.00
#
_symmetry.space_group_name_H-M   'P 1'
#
loop_
_entity.id
_entity.type
_entity.pdbx_description
1 polymer ?
#
loop_
_entity_poly.entity_id
_entity_poly.type
_entity_poly.pdbx_seq_one_letter_code
_entity_poly.pdbx_strand_id
1 'polypeptide(L)'
;MEVIYSYSRKEAIEDGVLVDVTETAKEMGFRFPVAVTRTVWDAILTPSPFDSVQSTSGRLWDCLWMLFLAIKRGNGGGSEIFFSFIVNNEGEEKLVDLKAVCHPGDMMEPVITIMFPDED
;
A
#
# COMPACT_ATOMS: atom_id res chain seq x y z
N MET A 1 30.23 10.47 3.04
CA MET A 1 29.45 10.07 1.86
C MET A 1 28.49 11.20 1.59
N GLU A 2 28.67 11.91 0.49
CA GLU A 2 27.87 13.10 0.17
C GLU A 2 26.59 12.61 -0.54
N VAL A 3 25.43 12.83 0.07
CA VAL A 3 24.15 12.52 -0.56
C VAL A 3 23.97 13.51 -1.70
N ILE A 4 24.07 13.02 -2.94
CA ILE A 4 24.08 13.86 -4.13
C ILE A 4 22.66 14.31 -4.51
N TYR A 5 21.65 13.55 -4.09
CA TYR A 5 20.22 13.86 -4.14
C TYR A 5 19.47 12.78 -3.33
N SER A 6 18.56 13.17 -2.45
CA SER A 6 17.63 12.23 -1.81
C SER A 6 16.25 12.46 -2.38
N TYR A 7 15.71 11.48 -3.10
CA TYR A 7 14.33 11.52 -3.57
C TYR A 7 13.38 11.35 -2.38
N SER A 8 12.65 12.40 -2.05
CA SER A 8 11.77 12.45 -0.90
C SER A 8 10.46 11.70 -1.15
N ARG A 9 9.81 11.27 -0.07
CA ARG A 9 8.46 10.67 -0.15
C ARG A 9 7.47 11.67 -0.72
N LYS A 10 7.59 12.95 -0.35
CA LYS A 10 6.75 14.01 -0.89
C LYS A 10 6.90 14.13 -2.41
N GLU A 11 8.13 14.19 -2.93
CA GLU A 11 8.38 14.19 -4.38
C GLU A 11 7.78 12.93 -5.04
N ALA A 12 7.96 11.75 -4.43
CA ALA A 12 7.38 10.51 -4.96
C ALA A 12 5.85 10.53 -5.06
N ILE A 13 5.16 11.23 -4.16
CA ILE A 13 3.70 11.43 -4.24
C ILE A 13 3.35 12.48 -5.30
N GLU A 14 4.06 13.60 -5.35
CA GLU A 14 3.83 14.66 -6.32
C GLU A 14 4.03 14.16 -7.76
N ASP A 15 5.03 13.31 -7.97
CA ASP A 15 5.33 12.65 -9.25
C ASP A 15 4.43 11.43 -9.53
N GLY A 16 3.56 11.05 -8.58
CA GLY A 16 2.60 9.97 -8.73
C GLY A 16 3.17 8.56 -8.63
N VAL A 17 4.47 8.41 -8.34
CA VAL A 17 5.14 7.13 -8.05
C VAL A 17 4.53 6.46 -6.82
N LEU A 18 4.13 7.26 -5.82
CA LEU A 18 3.37 6.83 -4.66
C LEU A 18 1.97 7.44 -4.68
N VAL A 19 0.99 6.66 -4.23
CA VAL A 19 -0.39 7.10 -4.03
C VAL A 19 -0.62 7.25 -2.55
N ASP A 20 -0.90 8.47 -2.09
CA ASP A 20 -1.24 8.69 -0.69
C ASP A 20 -2.64 8.14 -0.39
N VAL A 21 -2.72 7.19 0.53
CA VAL A 21 -3.97 6.56 0.99
C VAL A 21 -4.20 6.77 2.49
N THR A 22 -3.49 7.75 3.07
CA THR A 22 -3.46 7.99 4.52
C THR A 22 -4.84 8.23 5.10
N GLU A 23 -5.74 8.94 4.42
CA GLU A 23 -7.08 9.23 4.94
C GLU A 23 -7.93 7.96 5.10
N THR A 24 -7.99 7.10 4.08
CA THR A 24 -8.68 5.79 4.19
C THR A 24 -7.99 4.88 5.21
N ALA A 25 -6.66 4.91 5.30
CA ALA A 25 -5.92 4.15 6.30
C ALA A 25 -6.26 4.61 7.74
N LYS A 26 -6.44 5.92 7.97
CA LYS A 26 -6.86 6.44 9.28
C LYS A 26 -8.24 5.93 9.68
N GLU A 27 -9.19 5.86 8.73
CA GLU A 27 -10.53 5.30 8.98
C GLU A 27 -10.46 3.83 9.44
N MET A 28 -9.52 3.06 8.91
CA MET A 28 -9.24 1.67 9.31
C MET A 28 -8.55 1.56 10.69
N GLY A 29 -7.92 2.64 11.17
CA GLY A 29 -7.21 2.70 12.45
C GLY A 29 -5.68 2.69 12.35
N PHE A 30 -5.11 2.92 11.17
CA PHE A 30 -3.68 3.17 11.03
C PHE A 30 -3.29 4.52 11.68
N ARG A 31 -2.14 4.55 12.34
CA ARG A 31 -1.58 5.78 12.95
C ARG A 31 -0.50 6.44 12.11
N PHE A 32 0.15 5.67 11.25
CA PHE A 32 1.23 6.15 10.39
C PHE A 32 0.67 6.52 9.02
N PRO A 33 1.22 7.53 8.33
CA PRO A 33 0.89 7.78 6.93
C PRO A 33 1.13 6.53 6.09
N VAL A 34 0.21 6.26 5.15
CA VAL A 34 0.26 5.08 4.29
C VAL A 34 0.25 5.50 2.84
N ALA A 35 1.18 5.00 2.05
CA ALA A 35 1.15 5.09 0.60
C ALA A 35 1.14 3.70 -0.05
N VAL A 36 0.68 3.65 -1.30
CA VAL A 36 0.75 2.47 -2.18
C VAL A 36 1.61 2.83 -3.40
N THR A 37 2.42 1.92 -3.93
CA THR A 37 3.13 2.17 -5.19
C THR A 37 2.15 2.34 -6.34
N ARG A 38 2.53 3.14 -7.34
CA ARG A 38 1.76 3.30 -8.57
C ARG A 38 1.49 1.96 -9.24
N THR A 39 2.48 1.07 -9.25
CA THR A 39 2.38 -0.28 -9.79
C THR A 39 1.25 -1.07 -9.15
N VAL A 40 1.18 -1.14 -7.81
CA VAL A 40 0.11 -1.84 -7.10
C VAL A 40 -1.24 -1.14 -7.30
N TRP A 41 -1.26 0.20 -7.29
CA TRP A 41 -2.49 0.96 -7.48
C TRP A 41 -3.14 0.66 -8.84
N ASP A 42 -2.36 0.68 -9.91
CA ASP A 42 -2.88 0.51 -11.26
C ASP A 42 -3.16 -0.96 -11.57
N ALA A 43 -2.31 -1.89 -11.12
CA ALA A 43 -2.43 -3.31 -11.45
C ALA A 43 -3.47 -4.06 -10.58
N ILE A 44 -3.65 -3.63 -9.33
CA ILE A 44 -4.45 -4.38 -8.34
C ILE A 44 -5.65 -3.57 -7.87
N LEU A 45 -5.43 -2.32 -7.43
CA LEU A 45 -6.47 -1.55 -6.75
C LEU A 45 -7.44 -0.91 -7.72
N THR A 46 -7.02 -0.58 -8.93
CA THR A 46 -7.88 0.00 -9.96
C THR A 46 -8.57 -1.12 -10.74
N PRO A 47 -9.91 -1.28 -10.64
CA PRO A 47 -10.62 -2.27 -11.43
C PRO A 47 -10.55 -1.97 -12.93
N SER A 48 -10.81 -3.01 -13.74
CA SER A 48 -11.06 -2.84 -15.17
C SER A 48 -12.18 -1.81 -15.39
N PRO A 49 -12.09 -0.91 -16.39
CA PRO A 49 -13.17 0.03 -16.70
C PRO A 49 -14.48 -0.67 -17.13
N PHE A 50 -14.42 -1.97 -17.44
CA PHE A 50 -15.57 -2.80 -17.77
C PHE A 50 -16.18 -3.52 -16.55
N ASP A 51 -15.50 -3.50 -15.39
CA ASP A 51 -16.00 -4.04 -14.13
C ASP A 51 -16.88 -2.99 -13.43
N SER A 52 -18.20 -3.19 -13.50
CA SER A 52 -19.19 -2.30 -12.89
C SER A 52 -19.54 -2.65 -11.43
N VAL A 53 -18.95 -3.73 -10.92
CA VAL A 53 -19.26 -4.26 -9.58
C VAL A 53 -18.18 -3.84 -8.59
N GLN A 54 -16.92 -3.90 -9.01
CA GLN A 54 -15.77 -3.56 -8.18
C GLN A 54 -15.47 -2.05 -8.23
N SER A 55 -14.91 -1.53 -7.15
CA SER A 55 -14.49 -0.13 -7.06
C SER A 55 -13.09 -0.01 -6.47
N THR A 56 -12.36 1.04 -6.85
CA THR A 56 -11.03 1.30 -6.31
C THR A 56 -11.06 1.51 -4.80
N SER A 57 -12.08 2.20 -4.28
CA SER A 57 -12.25 2.41 -2.83
C SER A 57 -12.52 1.10 -2.09
N GLY A 58 -13.34 0.20 -2.65
CA GLY A 58 -13.60 -1.12 -2.08
C GLY A 58 -12.32 -1.98 -2.04
N ARG A 59 -11.59 -2.07 -3.15
CA ARG A 59 -10.32 -2.82 -3.19
C ARG A 59 -9.25 -2.25 -2.27
N LEU A 60 -9.16 -0.93 -2.18
CA LEU A 60 -8.28 -0.25 -1.22
C LEU A 60 -8.65 -0.60 0.21
N TRP A 61 -9.96 -0.60 0.54
CA TRP A 61 -10.45 -1.00 1.86
C TRP A 61 -10.05 -2.44 2.19
N ASP A 62 -10.29 -3.39 1.27
CA ASP A 62 -9.92 -4.79 1.46
C ASP A 62 -8.40 -4.97 1.64
N CYS A 63 -7.59 -4.30 0.82
CA CYS A 63 -6.14 -4.30 0.93
C CYS A 63 -5.67 -3.79 2.30
N LEU A 64 -6.16 -2.62 2.74
CA LEU A 64 -5.81 -2.03 4.03
C LEU A 64 -6.30 -2.88 5.20
N TRP A 65 -7.47 -3.50 5.09
CA TRP A 65 -8.03 -4.38 6.12
C TRP A 65 -7.16 -5.63 6.29
N MET A 66 -6.75 -6.26 5.19
CA MET A 66 -5.91 -7.45 5.24
C MET A 66 -4.51 -7.14 5.79
N LEU A 67 -3.93 -5.99 5.44
CA LEU A 67 -2.70 -5.50 6.07
C LEU A 67 -2.91 -5.25 7.58
N PHE A 68 -4.00 -4.61 7.96
CA PHE A 68 -4.29 -4.33 9.37
C PHE A 68 -4.40 -5.63 10.20
N LEU A 69 -5.08 -6.65 9.66
CA LEU A 69 -5.15 -7.97 10.28
C LEU A 69 -3.78 -8.65 10.35
N ALA A 70 -2.94 -8.54 9.31
CA ALA A 70 -1.59 -9.08 9.32
C ALA A 70 -0.72 -8.42 10.41
N ILE A 71 -0.78 -7.10 10.54
CA ILE A 71 -0.12 -6.33 11.62
C ILE A 71 -0.58 -6.80 13.00
N LYS A 72 -1.89 -6.99 13.19
CA LYS A 72 -2.46 -7.45 14.47
C LYS A 72 -2.09 -8.88 14.84
N ARG A 73 -1.88 -9.75 13.85
CA ARG A 73 -1.49 -11.15 14.03
C ARG A 73 0.02 -11.35 14.19
N GLY A 74 0.82 -10.47 13.60
CA GLY A 74 2.28 -10.54 13.67
C GLY A 74 2.81 -10.32 15.09
N ASN A 75 3.87 -11.05 15.44
CA ASN A 75 4.72 -10.70 16.58
C ASN A 75 5.67 -9.59 16.10
N GLY A 76 5.35 -8.33 16.39
CA GLY A 76 5.98 -7.12 15.82
C GLY A 76 7.49 -6.99 16.01
N GLY A 77 8.27 -7.76 15.27
CA GLY A 77 9.74 -7.79 15.34
C GLY A 77 10.46 -7.21 14.12
N GLY A 78 9.74 -6.76 13.08
CA GLY A 78 10.33 -6.27 11.84
C GLY A 78 9.63 -5.04 11.27
N SER A 79 10.30 -4.37 10.35
CA SER A 79 9.76 -3.25 9.55
C SER A 79 8.93 -3.72 8.36
N GLU A 80 8.93 -5.01 8.03
CA GLU A 80 8.26 -5.55 6.86
C GLU A 80 7.18 -6.57 7.23
N ILE A 81 6.04 -6.49 6.54
CA ILE A 81 4.92 -7.42 6.68
C ILE A 81 4.47 -7.85 5.30
N PHE A 82 4.51 -9.15 5.05
CA PHE A 82 3.89 -9.77 3.88
C PHE A 82 2.46 -10.14 4.20
N PHE A 83 1.55 -9.86 3.27
CA PHE A 83 0.14 -10.18 3.40
C PHE A 83 -0.47 -10.44 2.02
N SER A 84 -1.60 -11.13 2.02
CA SER A 84 -2.31 -11.46 0.80
C SER A 84 -3.78 -11.13 0.93
N PHE A 85 -4.41 -10.78 -0.18
CA PHE A 85 -5.86 -10.60 -0.26
C PHE A 85 -6.38 -11.06 -1.62
N ILE A 86 -7.68 -11.38 -1.67
CA ILE A 86 -8.34 -11.82 -2.90
C ILE A 86 -8.88 -10.61 -3.63
N VAL A 87 -8.59 -10.51 -4.91
CA VAL A 87 -9.21 -9.54 -5.82
C VAL A 87 -10.03 -10.32 -6.83
N ASN A 88 -11.28 -9.89 -7.03
CA ASN A 88 -12.13 -10.41 -8.09
C ASN A 88 -12.02 -9.50 -9.32
N ASN A 89 -11.66 -10.08 -10.46
CA ASN A 89 -11.67 -9.42 -11.77
C ASN A 89 -12.67 -10.15 -12.65
N GLU A 90 -13.81 -9.52 -12.95
CA GLU A 90 -14.81 -10.05 -13.89
C GLU A 90 -15.27 -11.50 -13.58
N GLY A 91 -15.33 -11.86 -12.29
CA GLY A 91 -15.73 -13.19 -11.82
C GLY A 91 -14.57 -14.15 -11.57
N GLU A 92 -13.34 -13.80 -11.92
CA GLU A 92 -12.14 -14.57 -11.58
C GLU A 92 -11.53 -14.07 -10.27
N GLU A 93 -11.45 -14.95 -9.28
CA GLU A 93 -10.77 -14.66 -8.01
C GLU A 93 -9.27 -14.93 -8.13
N LYS A 94 -8.47 -13.89 -7.84
CA LYS A 94 -7.01 -13.98 -7.81
C LYS A 94 -6.49 -13.62 -6.43
N LEU A 95 -5.63 -14.47 -5.87
CA LEU A 95 -4.87 -14.13 -4.68
C LEU A 95 -3.70 -13.21 -5.08
N VAL A 96 -3.58 -12.09 -4.39
CA VAL A 96 -2.52 -11.10 -4.59
C VAL A 96 -1.66 -11.04 -3.34
N ASP A 97 -0.36 -11.21 -3.52
CA ASP A 97 0.65 -11.08 -2.47
C ASP A 97 1.28 -9.70 -2.52
N LEU A 98 1.33 -9.02 -1.37
CA LEU A 98 1.92 -7.70 -1.21
C LEU A 98 2.83 -7.65 0.03
N LYS A 99 3.70 -6.66 0.05
CA LYS A 99 4.56 -6.31 1.18
C LYS A 99 4.22 -4.90 1.63
N ALA A 100 4.17 -4.70 2.94
CA ALA A 100 4.14 -3.38 3.57
C ALA A 100 5.45 -3.15 4.32
N VAL A 101 6.11 -2.03 4.05
CA VAL A 101 7.37 -1.63 4.68
C VAL A 101 7.14 -0.37 5.51
N CYS A 102 7.50 -0.44 6.79
CA CYS A 102 7.57 0.69 7.70
C CYS A 102 8.99 1.27 7.69
N HIS A 103 9.14 2.52 7.26
CA HIS A 103 10.44 3.17 7.12
C HIS A 103 10.36 4.66 7.51
N PRO A 104 11.51 5.37 7.63
CA PRO A 104 11.51 6.81 7.87
C PRO A 104 10.94 7.58 6.66
N GLY A 105 10.08 8.56 6.93
CA GLY A 105 9.62 9.58 5.99
C GLY A 105 10.57 10.78 5.93
N ASP A 106 10.11 11.87 5.31
CA ASP A 106 10.93 13.05 5.02
C ASP A 106 11.39 13.79 6.29
N MET A 107 10.65 13.66 7.39
CA MET A 107 10.94 14.22 8.70
C MET A 107 11.34 13.15 9.72
N MET A 108 11.79 11.97 9.26
CA MET A 108 12.12 10.80 10.08
C MET A 108 10.93 10.21 10.86
N GLU A 109 9.70 10.61 10.54
CA GLU A 109 8.48 10.01 11.05
C GLU A 109 8.28 8.62 10.45
N PRO A 110 7.67 7.66 11.18
CA PRO A 110 7.36 6.37 10.59
C PRO A 110 6.25 6.50 9.55
N VAL A 111 6.50 5.98 8.36
CA VAL A 111 5.54 5.86 7.25
C VAL A 111 5.46 4.42 6.78
N ILE A 112 4.34 4.04 6.19
CA ILE A 112 4.13 2.71 5.61
C ILE A 112 3.97 2.85 4.10
N THR A 113 4.69 2.01 3.35
CA THR A 113 4.53 1.89 1.90
C THR A 113 4.13 0.47 1.55
N ILE A 114 3.03 0.32 0.80
CA ILE A 114 2.50 -0.94 0.30
C ILE A 114 2.95 -1.12 -1.16
N MET A 115 3.55 -2.27 -1.46
CA MET A 115 4.21 -2.56 -2.73
C MET A 115 4.17 -4.07 -3.03
N PHE A 116 4.54 -4.48 -4.24
CA PHE A 116 4.78 -5.89 -4.53
C PHE A 116 6.01 -6.43 -3.78
N PRO A 117 6.09 -7.75 -3.52
CA PRO A 117 7.21 -8.34 -2.79
C PRO A 117 8.60 -8.10 -3.40
N ASP A 118 8.66 -7.97 -4.72
CA ASP A 118 9.86 -7.74 -5.53
C ASP A 118 10.18 -6.26 -5.78
N GLU A 119 9.34 -5.34 -5.30
CA GLU A 119 9.63 -3.91 -5.26
C GLU A 119 10.49 -3.58 -4.01
N ASP A 120 11.46 -2.66 -4.20
CA ASP A 120 12.39 -2.13 -3.20
C ASP A 120 12.14 -0.63 -2.95
#